data_AF-A0A1H1BMA5-F1
#
_entry.id   AF-A0A1H1BMA5-F1
#
_cell.length_a   1.000
_cell.length_b   1.000
_cell.length_c   1.000
_cell.angle_alpha   90.00
_cell.angle_beta   90.00
_cell.angle_gamma   90.00
#
_symmetry.space_group_name_H-M   'P 1'
#
loop_
_entity.id
_entity.type
_entity.pdbx_description
1 polymer ?
#
loop_
_entity_poly.entity_id
_entity_poly.type
_entity_poly.pdbx_seq_one_letter_code
_entity_poly.pdbx_strand_id
1 'polypeptide(L)'
;MKRYRNHRCERRHKTEQTFLRCAFPTLAWVEGSGQYAVIAWCRTPTITLWSSATLAQAALTELNALRCGGRCTQRHELVHIHIHPPGKDNVA
;
A
#
# COMPACT_ATOMS: atom_id res chain seq x y z
N MET A 1 -2.64 -0.78 13.37
CA MET A 1 -2.29 -0.65 11.93
C MET A 1 -3.56 -0.72 11.08
N LYS A 2 -3.72 0.21 10.14
CA LYS A 2 -4.89 0.28 9.25
C LYS A 2 -4.89 -0.88 8.25
N ARG A 3 -6.08 -1.31 7.81
CA ARG A 3 -6.22 -2.40 6.83
C ARG A 3 -6.95 -1.91 5.59
N TYR A 4 -6.38 -2.16 4.42
CA TYR A 4 -7.00 -1.89 3.13
C TYR A 4 -7.46 -3.20 2.51
N ARG A 5 -8.78 -3.32 2.34
CA ARG A 5 -9.42 -4.54 1.84
C ARG A 5 -10.29 -4.31 0.61
N ASN A 6 -10.92 -3.14 0.51
CA ASN A 6 -11.92 -2.85 -0.52
C ASN A 6 -11.70 -1.47 -1.14
N HIS A 7 -12.13 -1.32 -2.39
CA HIS A 7 -12.37 -0.03 -3.05
C HIS A 7 -13.53 -0.20 -4.06
N ARG A 8 -13.97 0.88 -4.70
CA ARG A 8 -15.13 0.90 -5.61
C ARG A 8 -14.78 0.35 -7.00
N CYS A 9 -14.33 -0.89 -7.06
CA CYS A 9 -14.09 -1.61 -8.31
C CYS A 9 -14.67 -3.02 -8.19
N GLU A 10 -15.23 -3.50 -9.30
CA GLU A 10 -15.81 -4.85 -9.40
C GLU A 10 -14.76 -5.90 -9.82
N ARG A 11 -13.52 -5.48 -10.12
CA ARG A 11 -12.45 -6.37 -10.56
C ARG A 11 -11.79 -7.11 -9.39
N ARG A 12 -11.33 -8.33 -9.68
CA ARG A 12 -10.50 -9.13 -8.77
C ARG A 12 -9.03 -8.78 -8.98
N HIS A 13 -8.34 -8.42 -7.90
CA HIS A 13 -6.92 -8.06 -7.94
C HIS A 13 -6.08 -9.27 -7.59
N LYS A 14 -5.16 -9.66 -8.49
CA LYS A 14 -4.28 -10.82 -8.27
C LYS A 14 -3.14 -10.52 -7.30
N THR A 15 -2.71 -9.26 -7.25
CA THR A 15 -1.59 -8.81 -6.42
C THR A 15 -1.91 -7.51 -5.70
N GLU A 16 -1.23 -7.28 -4.59
CA GLU A 16 -1.36 -6.07 -3.77
C GLU A 16 -0.99 -4.82 -4.57
N GLN A 17 0.02 -4.92 -5.44
CA GLN A 17 0.42 -3.84 -6.34
C GLN A 17 -0.71 -3.45 -7.30
N THR A 18 -1.39 -4.44 -7.90
CA THR A 18 -2.54 -4.17 -8.79
C THR A 18 -3.72 -3.59 -8.02
N PHE A 19 -4.00 -4.10 -6.83
CA PHE A 19 -5.03 -3.56 -5.95
C PHE A 19 -4.79 -2.09 -5.62
N LEU A 20 -3.56 -1.72 -5.23
CA LEU A 20 -3.22 -0.35 -4.87
C LEU A 20 -3.30 0.61 -6.06
N ARG A 21 -2.80 0.20 -7.23
CA ARG A 21 -2.91 1.02 -8.45
C ARG A 21 -4.38 1.27 -8.82
N CYS A 22 -5.25 0.29 -8.58
CA CYS A 22 -6.68 0.42 -8.83
C CYS A 22 -7.38 1.27 -7.75
N ALA A 23 -7.03 1.10 -6.48
CA ALA A 23 -7.59 1.84 -5.36
C ALA A 23 -7.18 3.33 -5.36
N PHE A 24 -5.99 3.64 -5.89
CA PHE A 24 -5.40 4.98 -5.90
C PHE A 24 -4.87 5.34 -7.29
N PRO A 25 -5.73 5.85 -8.19
CA PRO A 25 -5.35 6.13 -9.58
C PRO A 25 -4.33 7.28 -9.71
N THR A 26 -4.13 8.09 -8.66
CA THR A 26 -3.21 9.23 -8.64
C THR A 26 -1.82 8.89 -8.10
N LEU A 27 -1.50 7.60 -7.90
CA LEU A 27 -0.18 7.18 -7.46
C LEU A 27 0.88 7.48 -8.52
N ALA A 28 2.00 8.08 -8.12
CA ALA A 28 3.17 8.20 -9.00
C ALA A 28 3.77 6.82 -9.28
N TRP A 29 3.99 6.03 -8.23
CA TRP A 29 4.56 4.70 -8.35
C TRP A 29 4.21 3.82 -7.14
N VAL A 30 4.27 2.51 -7.38
CA VAL A 30 4.19 1.45 -6.38
C VAL A 30 5.33 0.49 -6.65
N GLU A 31 6.20 0.29 -5.66
CA GLU A 31 7.41 -0.54 -5.77
C GLU A 31 7.48 -1.59 -4.66
N GLY A 32 8.15 -2.71 -4.93
CA GLY A 32 8.30 -3.82 -4.01
C GLY A 32 7.19 -4.86 -4.09
N SER A 33 7.14 -5.76 -3.10
CA SER A 33 6.13 -6.82 -3.01
C SER A 33 5.82 -7.19 -1.55
N GLY A 34 4.60 -7.69 -1.34
CA GLY A 34 4.11 -8.11 -0.02
C GLY A 34 2.87 -7.35 0.43
N GLN A 35 2.35 -7.77 1.58
CA GLN A 35 1.06 -7.33 2.11
C GLN A 35 1.13 -6.07 2.99
N TYR A 36 2.33 -5.55 3.27
CA TYR A 36 2.47 -4.33 4.07
C TYR A 36 2.88 -3.17 3.17
N ALA A 37 2.11 -2.09 3.16
CA ALA A 37 2.39 -0.90 2.38
C ALA A 37 2.76 0.28 3.27
N VAL A 38 3.88 0.93 2.95
CA VAL A 38 4.21 2.27 3.44
C VAL A 38 3.79 3.26 2.37
N ILE A 39 2.86 4.15 2.71
CA ILE A 39 2.27 5.12 1.79
C ILE A 39 2.69 6.53 2.20
N ALA A 40 3.17 7.32 1.24
CA ALA A 40 3.44 8.74 1.45
C ALA A 40 2.40 9.62 0.74
N TRP A 41 1.49 10.25 1.48
CA TRP A 41 0.42 11.13 0.97
C TRP A 41 0.84 12.61 0.87
N CYS A 42 2.12 12.87 0.58
CA CYS A 42 2.64 14.23 0.49
C CYS A 42 2.19 14.89 -0.82
N ARG A 43 3.09 15.42 -1.66
CA ARG A 43 2.68 16.06 -2.92
C ARG A 43 2.15 15.04 -3.94
N THR A 44 2.91 13.97 -4.15
CA THR A 44 2.59 12.95 -5.13
C THR A 44 2.59 11.61 -4.40
N PRO A 45 1.44 10.93 -4.29
CA PRO A 45 1.35 9.69 -3.54
C PRO A 45 2.29 8.60 -4.08
N THR A 46 3.10 8.01 -3.20
CA THR A 46 3.99 6.89 -3.52
C THR A 46 3.82 5.76 -2.51
N ILE A 47 4.08 4.53 -2.93
CA ILE A 47 3.94 3.34 -2.08
C ILE A 47 5.12 2.40 -2.25
N THR A 48 5.68 1.93 -1.12
CA THR A 48 6.57 0.76 -1.08
C THR A 48 5.88 -0.42 -0.41
N LEU A 49 6.10 -1.62 -0.94
CA LEU A 49 5.52 -2.88 -0.48
C LEU A 49 6.58 -3.76 0.18
N TRP A 50 6.18 -4.38 1.29
CA TRP A 50 7.05 -5.15 2.17
C TRP A 50 6.38 -6.47 2.55
N SER A 51 7.18 -7.53 2.64
CA SER A 51 6.75 -8.87 3.06
C SER A 51 6.55 -8.98 4.58
N SER A 52 7.14 -8.08 5.37
CA SER A 52 7.15 -8.11 6.83
C SER A 52 6.67 -6.79 7.42
N ALA A 53 5.80 -6.88 8.44
CA ALA A 53 5.33 -5.72 9.19
C ALA A 53 6.50 -4.99 9.87
N THR A 54 7.48 -5.72 10.39
CA THR A 54 8.64 -5.15 11.07
C THR A 54 9.50 -4.33 10.11
N LEU A 55 9.77 -4.86 8.91
CA LEU A 55 10.53 -4.14 7.89
C LEU A 55 9.77 -2.91 7.39
N ALA A 56 8.47 -3.04 7.17
CA ALA A 56 7.62 -1.92 6.77
C ALA A 56 7.58 -0.82 7.85
N GLN A 57 7.55 -1.20 9.12
CA GLN A 57 7.58 -0.26 10.23
C GLN A 57 8.93 0.46 10.32
N ALA A 58 10.04 -0.26 10.13
CA ALA A 58 11.37 0.34 10.05
C ALA A 58 11.46 1.36 8.90
N ALA A 59 10.96 0.99 7.72
CA ALA A 59 10.92 1.86 6.56
C ALA A 59 10.04 3.11 6.79
N LEU A 60 8.89 2.98 7.46
CA LEU A 60 8.07 4.14 7.84
C LEU A 60 8.81 5.07 8.81
N THR A 61 9.51 4.51 9.81
CA THR A 61 10.30 5.29 10.77
C THR A 61 11.41 6.05 10.05
N GLU A 62 12.14 5.39 9.17
CA GLU A 62 13.18 6.02 8.35
C GLU A 62 12.61 7.11 7.44
N LEU A 63 11.51 6.83 6.74
CA LEU A 63 10.83 7.80 5.88
C LEU A 63 10.35 9.04 6.66
N ASN A 64 9.88 8.86 7.89
CA ASN A 64 9.48 9.97 8.76
C ASN A 64 10.67 10.83 9.20
N ALA A 65 11.82 10.20 9.47
CA ALA A 65 13.04 10.88 9.86
C ALA A 65 13.69 11.63 8.68
N LEU A 66 13.85 10.95 7.54
CA LEU A 66 14.50 11.50 6.34
C LEU A 66 13.60 12.43 5.54
N ARG A 67 12.27 12.30 5.70
CA ARG A 67 11.23 12.95 4.88
C ARG A 67 11.26 12.44 3.43
N CYS A 68 10.12 12.52 2.74
CA CYS A 68 9.99 12.02 1.36
C CYS A 68 10.30 13.09 0.28
N GLY A 69 11.08 14.13 0.60
CA GLY A 69 11.44 15.22 -0.31
C GLY A 69 11.00 16.63 0.14
N GLY A 70 11.26 17.64 -0.70
CA GLY A 70 11.19 19.07 -0.33
C GLY A 70 9.80 19.64 -0.02
N ARG A 71 8.72 18.90 -0.29
CA ARG A 71 7.33 19.26 0.09
C ARG A 71 6.69 18.19 0.98
N CYS A 72 7.49 17.51 1.78
CA CYS A 72 7.01 16.53 2.74
C CYS A 72 6.10 17.20 3.79
N THR A 73 4.88 16.70 3.92
CA THR A 73 3.91 17.09 4.95
C THR A 73 3.82 16.06 6.08
N GLN A 74 4.72 15.07 6.09
CA GLN A 74 4.78 13.95 7.05
C GLN A 74 3.48 13.13 7.11
N ARG A 75 2.66 13.20 6.06
CA ARG A 75 1.47 12.37 5.91
C ARG A 75 1.85 11.01 5.38
N HIS A 76 2.58 10.23 6.19
CA HIS A 76 2.98 8.87 5.87
C HIS A 76 2.17 7.88 6.71
N GLU A 77 1.79 6.75 6.14
CA GLU A 77 1.08 5.70 6.88
C GLU A 77 1.58 4.29 6.53
N LEU A 78 1.49 3.39 7.50
CA LEU A 78 1.67 1.95 7.31
C LEU A 78 0.31 1.27 7.31
N VAL A 79 0.04 0.49 6.26
CA VAL A 79 -1.20 -0.27 6.09
C VAL A 79 -0.92 -1.73 5.77
N HIS A 80 -1.85 -2.61 6.15
CA HIS A 80 -1.89 -4.00 5.72
C HIS A 80 -2.92 -4.17 4.60
N ILE A 81 -2.50 -4.70 3.47
CA ILE A 81 -3.33 -4.97 2.29
C ILE A 81 -3.88 -6.39 2.40
N HIS A 82 -5.20 -6.50 2.43
CA HIS A 82 -5.93 -7.76 2.44
C HIS A 82 -6.63 -7.88 1.09
N ILE A 83 -5.96 -8.48 0.11
CA ILE A 83 -6.65 -8.93 -1.11
C ILE A 83 -7.24 -10.32 -0.84
N HIS A 84 -8.53 -10.50 -1.14
CA HIS A 84 -9.06 -11.85 -1.21
C HIS A 84 -8.37 -12.58 -2.38
N PRO A 85 -7.81 -13.78 -2.17
CA PRO A 85 -7.23 -14.54 -3.26
C PRO A 85 -8.28 -14.79 -4.36
N PRO A 86 -7.87 -14.93 -5.63
CA PRO A 86 -8.78 -15.35 -6.69
C PRO A 86 -9.29 -16.78 -6.40
N GLY A 87 -10.40 -16.88 -5.68
CA GLY A 87 -11.39 -17.95 -5.77
C GLY A 87 -10.99 -19.26 -5.12
N LYS A 88 -11.42 -19.46 -3.88
CA LYS A 88 -11.86 -20.78 -3.40
C LYS A 88 -13.27 -20.77 -2.83
N ASP A 89 -14.05 -19.73 -3.13
CA ASP A 89 -15.40 -19.58 -2.62
C ASP A 89 -16.37 -19.58 -3.82
N ASN A 90 -16.71 -20.78 -4.25
CA ASN A 90 -17.97 -21.17 -4.92
C ASN A 90 -17.97 -22.69 -5.05
N VAL A 91 -18.10 -23.37 -3.92
CA VAL A 91 -18.74 -24.69 -3.85
C VAL A 91 -20.04 -24.46 -3.08
N ALA A 92 -21.12 -24.24 -3.82
CA ALA A 92 -22.49 -24.41 -3.38
C ALA A 92 -23.30 -24.82 -4.61
#